data_AF-V4AEC2-F1
#
_entry.id   AF-V4AEC2-F1
#
_cell.length_a   1.000
_cell.length_b   1.000
_cell.length_c   1.000
_cell.angle_alpha   90.00
_cell.angle_beta   90.00
_cell.angle_gamma   90.00
#
_symmetry.space_group_name_H-M   'P 1'
#
loop_
_entity.id
_entity.type
_entity.pdbx_description
1 polymer ?
#
loop_
_entity_poly.entity_id
_entity_poly.type
_entity_poly.pdbx_seq_one_letter_code
_entity_poly.pdbx_strand_id
1 'polypeptide(L)' 'EDRLETFVDWPKSKPTPISLAEAGFYYLQYEDTVECFVCRHKLKEWQSDDCAWDEHRRHSPHCLYLK' A
#
# COMPACT_ATOMS: atom_id res chain seq x y z
N GLU A 1 5.00 -15.06 2.70
CA GLU A 1 5.09 -14.61 1.30
C GLU A 1 5.46 -13.15 1.27
N ASP A 2 6.32 -12.77 0.34
CA ASP A 2 6.83 -11.41 0.23
C ASP A 2 5.72 -10.52 -0.37
N ARG A 3 5.27 -9.48 0.36
CA ARG A 3 4.19 -8.60 -0.10
C ARG A 3 4.53 -7.96 -1.45
N LEU A 4 5.82 -7.77 -1.74
CA LEU A 4 6.27 -7.22 -3.01
C LEU A 4 5.88 -8.08 -4.20
N GLU A 5 5.85 -9.41 -4.04
CA GLU A 5 5.50 -10.36 -5.11
C GLU A 5 4.03 -10.21 -5.57
N THR A 6 3.18 -9.56 -4.77
CA THR A 6 1.77 -9.33 -5.13
C THR A 6 1.59 -8.26 -6.19
N PHE A 7 2.58 -7.38 -6.42
CA PHE A 7 2.52 -6.22 -7.30
C PHE A 7 2.75 -6.54 -8.79
N VAL A 8 2.31 -7.72 -9.23
CA VAL A 8 2.33 -8.09 -10.66
C VAL A 8 1.47 -7.11 -11.44
N ASP A 9 2.03 -6.54 -12.52
CA ASP A 9 1.38 -5.57 -13.42
C ASP A 9 0.79 -4.34 -12.70
N TRP A 10 1.45 -3.85 -11.64
CA TRP A 10 1.05 -2.64 -10.94
C TRP A 10 0.92 -1.43 -11.91
N PRO A 11 -0.24 -0.76 -11.98
CA PRO A 11 -0.53 0.18 -13.07
C PRO A 11 0.04 1.59 -12.87
N LYS A 12 0.69 1.88 -11.74
CA LYS A 12 1.22 3.21 -11.41
C LYS A 12 2.74 3.21 -11.37
N SER A 13 3.37 4.29 -11.81
CA SER A 13 4.81 4.50 -11.62
C SER A 13 5.14 4.95 -10.19
N LYS A 14 4.24 5.69 -9.56
CA LYS A 14 4.31 6.14 -8.16
C LYS A 14 2.93 6.07 -7.50
N PRO A 15 2.84 5.72 -6.21
CA PRO A 15 3.93 5.14 -5.40
C PRO A 15 4.38 3.78 -5.95
N THR A 16 5.66 3.46 -5.71
CA THR A 16 6.28 2.24 -6.26
C THR A 16 5.82 1.00 -5.49
N PRO A 17 5.79 -0.18 -6.14
CA PRO A 17 5.55 -1.46 -5.46
C PRO A 17 6.39 -1.67 -4.19
N ILE A 18 7.68 -1.31 -4.25
CA ILE A 18 8.61 -1.43 -3.12
C ILE A 18 8.13 -0.55 -1.96
N SER A 19 7.86 0.75 -2.20
CA SER A 19 7.40 1.66 -1.15
C SER A 19 6.06 1.25 -0.54
N LEU A 20 5.15 0.68 -1.34
CA LEU A 20 3.86 0.19 -0.86
C LEU A 20 4.04 -1.07 0.00
N ALA A 21 4.85 -2.02 -0.47
CA ALA A 21 5.19 -3.23 0.28
C ALA A 21 5.86 -2.91 1.61
N GLU A 22 6.84 -2.00 1.63
CA GLU A 22 7.50 -1.50 2.84
C GLU A 22 6.51 -0.84 3.80
N ALA A 23 5.57 -0.03 3.29
CA ALA A 23 4.51 0.57 4.11
C ALA A 23 3.46 -0.44 4.63
N GLY A 24 3.63 -1.73 4.36
CA GLY A 24 2.79 -2.80 4.89
C GLY A 24 1.62 -3.16 3.99
N PHE A 25 1.63 -2.75 2.73
CA PHE A 25 0.58 -3.05 1.78
C PHE A 25 0.92 -4.24 0.89
N TYR A 26 -0.10 -4.98 0.45
CA TYR A 26 -0.04 -5.91 -0.66
C TYR A 26 -1.10 -5.53 -1.70
N TYR A 27 -0.82 -5.79 -2.97
CA TYR A 27 -1.71 -5.42 -4.07
C TYR A 27 -2.86 -6.43 -4.21
N LEU A 28 -4.07 -5.93 -4.45
CA LEU A 28 -5.26 -6.75 -4.64
C LEU A 28 -5.51 -7.15 -6.11
N GLN A 29 -4.62 -6.79 -7.03
CA GLN A 29 -4.77 -7.04 -8.48
C GLN A 29 -6.06 -6.44 -9.06
N TYR A 30 -6.49 -5.31 -8.48
CA TYR A 30 -7.66 -4.58 -8.92
C TYR A 30 -7.37 -3.07 -8.90
N GLU A 31 -7.37 -2.45 -10.09
CA GLU A 31 -7.02 -1.05 -10.28
C GLU A 31 -5.70 -0.70 -9.58
N ASP A 32 -5.65 0.33 -8.74
CA ASP A 32 -4.50 0.64 -7.89
C ASP A 32 -4.79 0.33 -6.41
N THR A 33 -5.62 -0.70 -6.14
CA THR A 33 -6.07 -0.99 -4.77
C THR A 33 -5.10 -1.90 -4.03
N VAL A 34 -4.66 -1.45 -2.85
CA VAL A 34 -3.79 -2.21 -1.95
C VAL A 34 -4.44 -2.39 -0.57
N GLU A 35 -4.04 -3.40 0.19
CA GLU A 35 -4.55 -3.68 1.54
C GLU A 35 -3.40 -3.90 2.53
N CYS A 36 -3.53 -3.36 3.74
CA CYS A 36 -2.53 -3.59 4.79
C CYS A 36 -2.67 -5.00 5.37
N PHE A 37 -1.56 -5.73 5.51
CA PHE A 37 -1.57 -7.09 6.09
C PHE A 37 -1.94 -7.12 7.59
N VAL A 38 -1.86 -6.00 8.30
CA VAL A 38 -2.15 -5.90 9.73
C VAL A 38 -3.53 -5.31 9.99
N CYS A 39 -3.76 -4.05 9.60
CA CYS A 39 -5.02 -3.37 9.91
C CYS A 39 -6.14 -3.65 8.90
N ARG A 40 -5.85 -4.33 7.79
CA ARG A 40 -6.79 -4.62 6.68
C ARG A 40 -7.40 -3.36 6.03
N HIS A 41 -6.85 -2.17 6.29
CA HIS A 41 -7.29 -0.97 5.63
C HIS A 41 -6.89 -1.01 4.15
N LYS A 42 -7.80 -0.61 3.27
CA LYS A 42 -7.61 -0.58 1.82
C LYS A 42 -7.44 0.84 1.34
N LEU A 43 -6.47 1.07 0.46
CA LEU A 43 -6.22 2.35 -0.19
C LEU A 43 -6.21 2.16 -1.71
N LYS A 44 -6.69 3.16 -2.43
CA LYS A 44 -6.79 3.21 -3.89
C LYS A 44 -6.75 4.68 -4.35
N GLU A 45 -6.80 4.91 -5.66
CA GLU A 45 -6.78 6.25 -6.27
C GLU A 45 -5.49 7.02 -5.97
N TRP A 46 -4.36 6.29 -5.98
CA TRP A 46 -3.04 6.83 -5.66
C TRP A 46 -2.58 7.88 -6.68
N GLN A 47 -2.07 8.99 -6.15
CA GLN A 47 -1.47 10.09 -6.88
C GLN A 47 0.06 9.98 -6.89
N SER A 48 0.69 10.68 -7.84
CA SER A 48 2.15 10.60 -8.05
C SER A 48 2.98 11.20 -6.91
N ASP A 49 2.36 12.06 -6.11
CA ASP A 49 2.92 12.75 -4.95
C ASP A 49 2.58 12.07 -3.61
N ASP A 50 1.78 11.01 -3.62
CA ASP A 50 1.44 10.26 -2.41
C ASP A 50 2.64 9.51 -1.84
N CYS A 51 2.80 9.59 -0.52
CA CYS A 51 3.73 8.80 0.25
C CYS A 51 2.98 7.63 0.93
N ALA A 52 3.33 6.39 0.60
CA ALA A 52 2.65 5.20 1.10
C ALA A 52 2.57 5.12 2.63
N TRP A 53 3.63 5.52 3.33
CA TRP A 53 3.68 5.55 4.79
C TRP A 53 2.78 6.62 5.38
N ASP A 54 2.76 7.81 4.79
CA ASP A 54 1.96 8.92 5.29
C ASP A 54 0.47 8.67 5.06
N GLU A 55 0.09 8.14 3.89
CA GLU A 55 -1.29 7.72 3.64
C GLU A 55 -1.72 6.57 4.57
N HIS A 56 -0.83 5.61 4.86
CA HIS A 56 -1.14 4.57 5.85
C HIS A 56 -1.38 5.17 7.24
N ARG A 57 -0.52 6.08 7.70
CA ARG A 57 -0.67 6.75 9.00
C ARG A 57 -1.93 7.62 9.06
N ARG A 58 -2.23 8.33 7.98
CA ARG A 58 -3.38 9.23 7.85
C ARG A 58 -4.70 8.46 7.91
N HIS A 59 -4.78 7.33 7.21
CA HIS A 59 -6.01 6.55 7.08
C HIS A 59 -6.18 5.43 8.12
N SER A 60 -5.08 4.96 8.72
CA SER A 60 -5.11 3.93 9.76
C SER A 60 -4.15 4.25 10.92
N PRO A 61 -4.40 5.34 11.68
CA PRO A 61 -3.48 5.81 12.73
C PRO A 61 -3.31 4.83 13.90
N HIS A 62 -4.16 3.81 13.99
CA HIS A 62 -4.12 2.77 15.03
C HIS A 62 -3.56 1.43 14.54
N CYS A 63 -3.08 1.35 13.29
CA CYS A 63 -2.47 0.14 12.76
C CYS A 63 -1.27 -0.30 13.61
N LEU A 64 -1.27 -1.56 14.07
CA LEU A 64 -0.19 -2.10 14.89
C LEU A 64 1.14 -2.22 14.13
N TYR A 65 1.11 -2.22 12.80
CA TYR A 65 2.33 -2.19 11.98
C TYR A 65 3.07 -0.85 12.05
N LEU A 66 2.35 0.25 12.32
CA LEU A 66 2.92 1.59 12.40
C LEU A 66 3.45 1.94 13.80
N LYS A 67 3.39 1.00 14.75
CA LYS A 67 3.84 1.18 16.13
C LYS A 67 5.24 0.63 16.35
#